data_AF-A0A8T3XLR9-F1
#
_entry.id   AF-A0A8T3XLR9-F1
#
_cell.length_a   1.000
_cell.length_b   1.000
_cell.length_c   1.000
_cell.angle_alpha   90.00
_cell.angle_beta   90.00
_cell.angle_gamma   90.00
#
_symmetry.space_group_name_H-M   'P 1'
#
loop_
_entity.id
_entity.type
_entity.pdbx_description
1 polymer ?
#
loop_
_entity_poly.entity_id
_entity_poly.type
_entity_poly.pdbx_seq_one_letter_code
_entity_poly.pdbx_strand_id
1 'polypeptide(L)'
;MKRLMFLIALLLSSIAAYAQPFGPPLYVADPVAMKCRYYFAGNERHFNPRPENYTINIGYTTDFKNEEQACEFFRCTYTNGSVKVDENKKPIEKDLCVCPENTIWDDVFGCISVSQQEPINFLQLIWRWFKGIFS
;
A
#
# COMPACT_ATOMS: atom_id res chain seq x y z
N MET A 1 -39.40 18.53 -33.62
CA MET A 1 -38.49 17.36 -33.46
C MET A 1 -37.01 17.74 -33.39
N LYS A 2 -36.41 18.43 -34.38
CA LYS A 2 -34.95 18.75 -34.38
C LYS A 2 -34.46 19.50 -33.13
N ARG A 3 -35.19 20.53 -32.67
CA ARG A 3 -34.83 21.30 -31.46
C ARG A 3 -34.94 20.47 -30.16
N LEU A 4 -35.89 19.53 -30.11
CA LEU A 4 -36.07 18.65 -28.95
C LEU A 4 -34.93 17.64 -28.85
N MET A 5 -34.52 17.04 -29.97
CA MET A 5 -33.37 16.14 -29.99
C MET A 5 -32.07 16.85 -29.60
N PHE A 6 -31.88 18.11 -30.02
CA PHE A 6 -30.72 18.90 -29.65
C PHE A 6 -30.65 19.19 -28.15
N LEU A 7 -31.79 19.52 -27.53
CA LEU A 7 -31.87 19.73 -26.07
C LEU A 7 -31.61 18.44 -25.29
N ILE A 8 -32.12 17.30 -25.76
CA ILE A 8 -31.87 15.98 -25.14
C ILE A 8 -30.38 15.60 -25.23
N ALA A 9 -29.75 15.84 -26.38
CA ALA A 9 -28.32 15.59 -26.56
C ALA A 9 -27.46 16.46 -25.63
N LEU A 10 -27.81 17.75 -25.48
CA LEU A 10 -27.15 18.66 -24.53
C LEU A 10 -27.30 18.17 -23.08
N LEU A 11 -28.50 17.74 -22.69
CA LEU A 11 -28.77 17.22 -21.35
C LEU A 11 -28.01 15.92 -21.06
N LEU A 12 -27.91 15.01 -22.04
CA LEU A 12 -27.14 13.78 -21.91
C LEU A 12 -25.63 14.04 -21.82
N SER A 13 -25.13 15.02 -22.59
CA SER A 13 -23.71 15.40 -22.58
C SER A 13 -23.26 16.03 -21.26
N SER A 14 -24.12 16.80 -20.59
CA SER A 14 -23.81 17.33 -19.27
C SER A 14 -23.80 16.23 -18.21
N ILE A 15 -24.75 15.29 -18.24
CA ILE A 15 -24.77 14.14 -17.32
C ILE A 15 -23.52 13.27 -17.48
N ALA A 16 -23.05 13.05 -18.71
CA ALA A 16 -21.83 12.30 -18.97
C ALA A 16 -20.56 13.01 -18.46
N ALA A 17 -20.53 14.35 -18.48
CA ALA A 17 -19.40 15.13 -17.95
C ALA A 17 -19.28 15.08 -16.42
N TYR A 18 -20.40 14.87 -15.70
CA TYR A 18 -20.41 14.66 -14.24
C TYR A 18 -20.25 13.20 -13.83
N ALA A 19 -20.37 12.25 -14.76
CA ALA A 19 -20.08 10.84 -14.50
C ALA A 19 -18.55 10.63 -14.49
N GLN A 20 -17.86 11.09 -13.45
CA GLN A 20 -16.47 10.69 -13.22
C GLN A 20 -16.45 9.19 -12.89
N PRO A 21 -15.68 8.36 -13.61
CA PRO A 21 -15.53 6.96 -13.22
C PRO A 21 -14.81 6.92 -11.88
N PHE A 22 -15.56 6.53 -10.84
CA PHE A 22 -14.98 6.26 -9.54
C PHE A 22 -14.02 5.08 -9.67
N GLY A 23 -12.76 5.31 -9.28
CA GLY A 23 -11.73 4.29 -9.38
C GLY A 23 -12.04 3.09 -8.49
N PRO A 24 -11.66 1.87 -8.91
CA PRO A 24 -11.73 0.70 -8.04
C PRO A 24 -10.88 0.91 -6.77
N PRO A 25 -11.20 0.21 -5.67
CA PRO A 25 -10.40 0.27 -4.46
C PRO A 25 -8.95 -0.13 -4.71
N LEU A 26 -8.02 0.58 -4.09
CA LEU A 26 -6.58 0.35 -4.23
C LEU A 26 -5.86 0.47 -2.89
N TYR A 27 -4.66 -0.10 -2.82
CA TYR A 27 -3.73 0.17 -1.73
C TYR A 27 -2.84 1.35 -2.08
N VAL A 28 -2.67 2.26 -1.12
CA VAL A 28 -1.80 3.44 -1.23
C VAL A 28 -0.76 3.41 -0.12
N ALA A 29 0.40 4.02 -0.37
CA ALA A 29 1.49 4.09 0.59
C ALA A 29 2.07 5.50 0.77
N ASP A 30 2.50 5.75 2.00
CA ASP A 30 3.35 6.87 2.41
C ASP A 30 4.82 6.39 2.41
N PRO A 31 5.65 6.86 1.46
CA PRO A 31 7.05 6.45 1.37
C PRO A 31 7.93 6.95 2.51
N VAL A 32 7.53 8.02 3.20
CA VAL A 32 8.32 8.60 4.29
C VAL A 32 8.08 7.81 5.56
N ALA A 33 6.81 7.53 5.88
CA ALA A 33 6.46 6.77 7.08
C ALA A 33 6.54 5.25 6.89
N MET A 34 6.79 4.76 5.67
CA MET A 34 6.73 3.34 5.28
C MET A 34 5.39 2.67 5.64
N LYS A 35 4.30 3.45 5.58
CA LYS A 35 2.94 2.98 5.89
C LYS A 35 2.15 2.74 4.63
N CYS A 36 1.31 1.71 4.64
CA CYS A 36 0.33 1.48 3.59
C CYS A 36 -1.08 1.38 4.19
N ARG A 37 -2.10 1.61 3.35
CA ARG A 37 -3.50 1.46 3.73
C ARG A 37 -4.39 1.23 2.54
N TYR A 38 -5.55 0.64 2.80
CA TYR A 38 -6.69 0.68 1.90
C TYR A 38 -7.13 2.12 1.60
N TYR A 39 -7.39 2.39 0.33
CA TYR A 39 -7.99 3.63 -0.16
C TYR A 39 -9.09 3.34 -1.17
N PHE A 40 -10.24 3.97 -0.96
CA PHE A 40 -11.36 3.92 -1.88
C PHE A 40 -11.94 5.32 -2.01
N ALA A 41 -11.89 5.85 -3.24
CA ALA A 41 -12.38 7.18 -3.55
C ALA A 41 -13.92 7.26 -3.49
N GLY A 42 -14.65 6.16 -3.24
CA GLY A 42 -16.10 6.18 -3.10
C GLY A 42 -16.83 6.60 -4.38
N ASN A 43 -18.15 6.79 -4.29
CA ASN A 43 -18.87 7.61 -5.26
C ASN A 43 -18.97 9.07 -4.75
N GLU A 44 -19.52 9.99 -5.53
CA GLU A 44 -19.64 11.43 -5.20
C GLU A 44 -20.23 11.69 -3.80
N ARG A 45 -21.08 10.79 -3.28
CA ARG A 45 -21.69 10.90 -1.94
C ARG A 45 -20.84 10.34 -0.80
N HIS A 46 -19.84 9.52 -1.11
CA HIS A 46 -18.95 8.87 -0.16
C HIS A 46 -17.48 9.11 -0.51
N PHE A 47 -17.19 10.25 -1.16
CA PHE A 47 -15.85 10.59 -1.57
C PHE A 47 -14.96 10.75 -0.35
N ASN A 48 -14.00 9.85 -0.19
CA ASN A 48 -12.99 9.95 0.84
C ASN A 48 -11.71 10.48 0.19
N PRO A 49 -11.30 11.73 0.45
CA PRO A 49 -10.10 12.27 -0.16
C PRO A 49 -8.88 11.45 0.25
N ARG A 50 -7.95 11.30 -0.70
CA ARG A 50 -6.67 10.64 -0.43
C ARG A 50 -5.90 11.42 0.63
N PRO A 51 -5.38 10.76 1.67
CA PRO A 51 -4.51 11.43 2.63
C PRO A 51 -3.26 11.97 1.93
N GLU A 52 -2.88 13.21 2.21
CA GLU A 52 -1.82 13.94 1.47
C GLU A 52 -0.48 13.21 1.44
N ASN A 53 -0.12 12.53 2.52
CA ASN A 53 1.18 11.86 2.65
C ASN A 53 1.26 10.51 1.92
N TYR A 54 0.13 9.95 1.50
CA TYR A 54 0.12 8.67 0.81
C TYR A 54 0.24 8.94 -0.68
N THR A 55 1.44 8.95 -1.24
CA THR A 55 1.68 9.39 -2.62
C THR A 55 1.85 8.24 -3.62
N ILE A 56 2.06 7.02 -3.14
CA ILE A 56 2.34 5.85 -3.99
C ILE A 56 1.08 5.00 -4.16
N ASN A 57 0.75 4.63 -5.41
CA ASN A 57 -0.26 3.61 -5.69
C ASN A 57 0.43 2.25 -5.74
N ILE A 58 0.02 1.33 -4.87
CA ILE A 58 0.61 -0.02 -4.81
C ILE A 58 -0.02 -0.92 -5.88
N GLY A 59 -1.35 -0.89 -6.00
CA GLY A 59 -2.12 -1.71 -6.92
C GLY A 59 -3.58 -1.84 -6.47
N TYR A 60 -4.39 -2.57 -7.24
CA TYR A 60 -5.79 -2.78 -6.88
C TYR A 60 -5.90 -3.77 -5.73
N THR A 61 -6.96 -3.66 -4.92
CA THR A 61 -7.15 -4.59 -3.80
C THR A 61 -7.38 -6.04 -4.27
N THR A 62 -7.74 -6.25 -5.54
CA THR A 62 -7.88 -7.58 -6.15
C THR A 62 -6.55 -8.25 -6.48
N ASP A 63 -5.45 -7.49 -6.50
CA ASP A 63 -4.12 -7.99 -6.83
C ASP A 63 -3.43 -8.63 -5.62
N PHE A 64 -3.98 -8.41 -4.42
CA PHE A 64 -3.44 -8.85 -3.14
C PHE A 64 -4.49 -9.61 -2.34
N LYS A 65 -4.04 -10.52 -1.48
CA LYS A 65 -4.89 -11.28 -0.55
C LYS A 65 -5.46 -10.38 0.55
N ASN A 66 -4.66 -9.45 1.06
CA ASN A 66 -5.00 -8.54 2.15
C ASN A 66 -4.07 -7.31 2.17
N GLU A 67 -4.33 -6.38 3.10
CA GLU A 67 -3.53 -5.16 3.27
C GLU A 67 -2.09 -5.44 3.70
N GLU A 68 -1.87 -6.46 4.53
CA GLU A 68 -0.56 -6.86 5.02
C GLU A 68 0.37 -7.26 3.86
N GLN A 69 -0.11 -8.12 2.96
CA GLN A 69 0.63 -8.52 1.76
C GLN A 69 0.92 -7.33 0.84
N ALA A 70 -0.03 -6.41 0.67
CA ALA A 70 0.18 -5.21 -0.13
C ALA A 70 1.23 -4.27 0.50
N CYS A 71 1.20 -4.12 1.83
CA CYS A 71 2.20 -3.33 2.57
C CYS A 71 3.59 -3.96 2.50
N GLU A 72 3.69 -5.28 2.64
CA GLU A 72 4.95 -6.01 2.52
C GLU A 72 5.50 -5.91 1.09
N PHE A 73 4.63 -6.02 0.07
CA PHE A 73 4.99 -5.81 -1.34
C PHE A 73 5.54 -4.41 -1.59
N PHE A 74 4.85 -3.39 -1.07
CA PHE A 74 5.31 -2.00 -1.14
C PHE A 74 6.69 -1.85 -0.50
N ARG A 75 6.86 -2.30 0.74
CA ARG A 75 8.13 -2.15 1.47
C ARG A 75 9.26 -2.88 0.75
N CYS A 76 9.01 -4.08 0.24
CA CYS A 76 9.98 -4.83 -0.55
C CYS A 76 10.43 -4.08 -1.79
N THR A 77 9.49 -3.70 -2.66
CA THR A 77 9.80 -3.02 -3.92
C THR A 77 10.43 -1.65 -3.71
N TYR A 78 9.97 -0.90 -2.69
CA TYR A 78 10.47 0.44 -2.39
C TYR A 78 11.90 0.43 -1.81
N THR A 79 12.30 -0.67 -1.16
CA THR A 79 13.66 -0.87 -0.62
C THR A 79 14.56 -1.73 -1.51
N ASN A 80 14.27 -1.80 -2.81
CA ASN A 80 15.04 -2.58 -3.80
C ASN A 80 15.09 -4.10 -3.53
N GLY A 81 14.14 -4.62 -2.75
CA GLY A 81 13.92 -6.06 -2.61
C GLY A 81 13.27 -6.65 -3.87
N SER A 82 13.47 -7.95 -4.07
CA SER A 82 12.85 -8.74 -5.12
C SER A 82 11.62 -9.48 -4.59
N VAL A 83 10.49 -9.35 -5.27
CA VAL A 83 9.23 -10.00 -4.88
C VAL A 83 9.19 -11.44 -5.40
N LYS A 84 8.93 -12.39 -4.51
CA LYS A 84 8.62 -13.77 -4.85
C LYS A 84 7.20 -13.87 -5.36
N VAL A 85 7.05 -14.62 -6.45
CA VAL A 85 5.75 -14.85 -7.10
C VAL A 85 5.46 -16.33 -7.25
N ASP A 86 4.18 -16.68 -7.31
CA ASP A 86 3.72 -18.03 -7.62
C ASP A 86 3.83 -18.36 -9.12
N GLU A 87 3.39 -19.56 -9.50
CA GLU A 87 3.38 -20.04 -10.90
C GLU A 87 2.54 -19.14 -11.84
N ASN A 88 1.57 -18.41 -11.28
CA ASN A 88 0.70 -17.48 -12.01
C ASN A 88 1.21 -16.03 -11.98
N LYS A 89 2.46 -15.81 -11.53
CA LYS A 89 3.10 -14.49 -11.36
C LYS A 89 2.38 -13.58 -10.36
N LYS A 90 1.64 -14.14 -9.40
CA LYS A 90 1.03 -13.37 -8.30
C LYS A 90 1.96 -13.35 -7.10
N PRO A 91 2.02 -12.25 -6.32
CA PRO A 91 2.79 -12.22 -5.09
C PRO A 91 2.39 -13.36 -4.15
N ILE A 92 3.38 -14.04 -3.59
CA ILE A 92 3.13 -15.09 -2.59
C ILE A 92 2.63 -14.47 -1.27
N GLU A 93 1.94 -15.27 -0.46
CA GLU A 93 1.30 -14.78 0.76
C GLU A 93 2.26 -14.47 1.91
N LYS A 94 3.36 -15.22 2.02
CA LYS A 94 4.31 -15.11 3.15
C LYS A 94 5.74 -15.06 2.65
N ASP A 95 6.60 -14.38 3.40
CA ASP A 95 8.02 -14.22 3.08
C ASP A 95 8.23 -13.70 1.65
N LEU A 96 7.42 -12.72 1.23
CA LEU A 96 7.32 -12.34 -0.17
C LEU A 96 8.58 -11.63 -0.67
N CYS A 97 9.40 -11.10 0.23
CA CYS A 97 10.59 -10.35 -0.14
C CYS A 97 11.87 -11.18 -0.11
N VAL A 98 12.75 -10.94 -1.09
CA VAL A 98 14.17 -11.31 -1.07
C VAL A 98 14.97 -10.02 -1.06
N CYS A 99 15.69 -9.76 0.02
CA CYS A 99 16.50 -8.56 0.15
C CYS A 99 17.85 -8.69 -0.59
N PRO A 100 18.41 -7.57 -1.09
CA PRO A 100 19.72 -7.55 -1.73
C PRO A 100 20.85 -7.89 -0.74
N GLU A 101 22.05 -8.16 -1.26
CA GLU A 101 23.23 -8.46 -0.43
C GLU A 101 23.48 -7.39 0.64
N ASN A 102 23.91 -7.81 1.83
CA ASN A 102 24.18 -6.94 2.99
C ASN A 102 22.95 -6.18 3.53
N THR A 103 21.75 -6.64 3.20
CA THR A 103 20.50 -6.15 3.81
C THR A 103 19.69 -7.29 4.40
N ILE A 104 18.87 -6.98 5.39
CA ILE A 104 17.94 -7.91 6.02
C ILE A 104 16.52 -7.36 5.94
N TRP A 105 15.55 -8.27 5.99
CA TRP A 105 14.15 -7.90 6.04
C TRP A 105 13.76 -7.39 7.43
N ASP A 106 13.06 -6.25 7.47
CA ASP A 106 12.43 -5.65 8.63
C ASP A 106 10.93 -5.40 8.37
N ASP A 107 10.09 -5.81 9.32
CA ASP A 107 8.63 -5.73 9.19
C ASP A 107 8.05 -4.32 9.26
N VAL A 108 8.88 -3.28 9.45
CA VAL A 108 8.47 -1.88 9.46
C VAL A 108 9.08 -1.14 8.27
N PHE A 109 10.36 -1.38 7.98
CA PHE A 109 11.13 -0.60 7.00
C PHE A 109 11.44 -1.34 5.70
N GLY A 110 11.20 -2.65 5.61
CA GLY A 110 11.56 -3.44 4.43
C GLY A 110 13.02 -3.89 4.48
N CYS A 111 13.74 -3.85 3.36
CA CYS A 111 15.15 -4.24 3.31
C CYS A 111 16.05 -3.13 3.86
N ILE A 112 16.70 -3.39 5.01
CA ILE A 112 17.59 -2.44 5.70
C ILE A 112 19.03 -2.94 5.74
N SER A 113 20.02 -2.03 5.75
CA SER A 113 21.43 -2.42 5.81
C SER A 113 21.80 -3.04 7.15
N VAL A 114 22.61 -4.10 7.14
CA VAL A 114 23.10 -4.74 8.38
C VAL A 114 23.94 -3.78 9.23
N SER A 115 24.59 -2.78 8.62
CA SER A 115 25.37 -1.76 9.32
C SER A 115 24.53 -0.77 10.14
N GLN A 116 23.23 -0.67 9.90
CA GLN A 116 22.30 0.18 10.68
C GLN A 116 21.69 -0.55 11.89
N GLN A 117 22.01 -1.83 12.08
CA GLN A 117 21.71 -2.52 13.31
C GLN A 117 22.68 -2.02 14.38
N GLU A 118 22.28 -0.98 15.12
CA GLU A 118 22.95 -0.71 16.38
C GLU A 118 22.96 -2.02 17.18
N PRO A 119 24.12 -2.48 17.67
CA PRO A 119 24.18 -3.71 18.42
C PRO A 119 23.24 -3.53 19.60
N ILE A 120 22.18 -4.36 19.66
CA ILE A 120 21.30 -4.41 20.83
C ILE A 120 22.23 -4.76 22.00
N ASN A 121 22.54 -3.74 22.80
CA ASN A 121 23.47 -3.87 23.88
C ASN A 121 22.86 -4.92 24.83
N PHE A 122 23.61 -5.94 25.24
CA PHE A 122 23.12 -7.06 26.06
C PHE A 122 22.29 -6.60 27.28
N LEU A 123 22.58 -5.40 27.79
CA LEU A 123 21.82 -4.69 28.82
C LEU A 123 20.35 -4.38 28.46
N GLN A 124 20.02 -4.05 27.20
CA GLN A 124 18.65 -3.80 26.74
C GLN A 124 17.82 -5.10 26.67
N LEU A 125 18.44 -6.22 26.30
CA LEU A 125 17.79 -7.54 26.32
C LEU A 125 17.47 -7.97 27.77
N ILE A 126 18.42 -7.76 28.68
CA ILE A 126 18.22 -8.03 30.12
C ILE A 126 17.09 -7.17 30.69
N TRP A 127 17.01 -5.88 30.34
CA TRP A 127 15.95 -4.99 30.83
C TRP A 127 14.54 -5.40 30.34
N ARG A 128 14.40 -5.87 29.10
CA ARG A 128 13.12 -6.41 28.59
C ARG A 128 12.72 -7.70 29.33
N TRP A 129 13.68 -8.55 29.66
CA TRP A 129 13.45 -9.74 30.48
C TRP A 129 13.02 -9.38 31.91
N PHE A 130 13.69 -8.42 32.57
CA PHE A 130 13.29 -7.96 33.90
C PHE A 130 11.89 -7.33 33.93
N LYS A 131 11.51 -6.54 32.93
CA LYS A 131 10.15 -5.98 32.85
C LYS A 131 9.07 -7.04 32.59
N GLY A 132 9.39 -8.14 31.90
CA GLY A 132 8.46 -9.24 31.64
C GLY A 132 8.26 -10.20 32.82
N ILE A 133 9.23 -10.28 33.75
CA ILE A 133 9.16 -11.14 34.94
C ILE A 133 8.46 -10.45 36.12
N PHE A 134 8.46 -9.12 36.16
CA PHE A 134 7.84 -8.32 37.23
C PHE A 134 6.48 -7.70 36.85
N SER A 135 5.86 -8.17 35.76
CA SER A 135 4.47 -7.81 35.40
C SER A 135 3.51 -8.97 35.64
#